data_AF-A0A519D3P3-F1
#
_entry.id   AF-A0A519D3P3-F1
#
_cell.length_a   1.000
_cell.length_b   1.000
_cell.length_c   1.000
_cell.angle_alpha   90.00
_cell.angle_beta   90.00
_cell.angle_gamma   90.00
#
_symmetry.space_group_name_H-M   'P 1'
#
loop_
_entity.id
_entity.type
_entity.pdbx_description
1 polymer ?
#
loop_
_entity_poly.entity_id
_entity_poly.type
_entity_poly.pdbx_seq_one_letter_code
_entity_poly.pdbx_strand_id
1 'polypeptide(L)'
;MGRNRKDARANMRELSAKEEAMFQNMISDLKKLETELRTSIEERSLNIEATLLDLAGARDAINAGLKAARKDLEKLNRKLGKSKIDQKAPQSIREVARKLGDVRNTYVSFRKRASEALNKPPTSVDMVEEFMQSIIKTASSWEDEARKIEGGFASSVDFSMPEQFASLEGLVKGGGYEVILAGEDRDPEVLKAFNEELENLMNPEDPED
;
A
#
# COMPACT_ATOMS: atom_id res chain seq x y z
N MET A 1 -23.05 29.88 25.91
CA MET A 1 -22.47 28.51 26.04
C MET A 1 -21.16 28.64 26.83
N GLY A 2 -20.89 27.74 27.77
CA GLY A 2 -19.64 27.76 28.55
C GLY A 2 -18.40 27.60 27.67
N ARG A 3 -17.27 28.17 28.10
CA ARG A 3 -15.99 28.21 27.37
C ARG A 3 -15.51 26.82 26.97
N ASN A 4 -15.46 25.87 27.92
CA ASN A 4 -15.02 24.48 27.68
C ASN A 4 -15.85 23.78 26.59
N ARG A 5 -17.17 23.98 26.58
CA ARG A 5 -18.06 23.41 25.55
C ARG A 5 -17.81 24.02 24.18
N LYS A 6 -17.48 25.32 24.11
CA LYS A 6 -17.15 26.00 22.85
C LYS A 6 -15.83 25.48 22.29
N ASP A 7 -14.83 25.33 23.16
CA ASP A 7 -13.49 24.89 22.79
C ASP A 7 -13.50 23.41 22.35
N ALA A 8 -14.17 22.53 23.10
CA ALA A 8 -14.38 21.13 22.71
C ALA A 8 -15.10 21.02 21.35
N ARG A 9 -16.14 21.83 21.12
CA ARG A 9 -16.86 21.84 19.83
C ARG A 9 -15.99 22.35 18.68
N ALA A 10 -15.10 23.31 18.93
CA ALA A 10 -14.16 23.78 17.92
C ALA A 10 -13.15 22.67 17.58
N ASN A 11 -12.60 21.99 18.59
CA ASN A 11 -11.67 20.88 18.40
C ASN A 11 -12.33 19.72 17.62
N MET A 12 -13.54 19.31 17.99
CA MET A 12 -14.30 18.27 17.28
C MET A 12 -14.48 18.61 15.80
N ARG A 13 -14.77 19.87 15.45
CA ARG A 13 -14.89 20.29 14.05
C ARG A 13 -13.57 20.19 13.30
N GLU A 14 -12.46 20.53 13.94
CA GLU A 14 -11.13 20.41 13.35
C GLU A 14 -10.76 18.93 13.12
N LEU A 15 -11.05 18.06 14.09
CA LEU A 15 -10.81 16.62 13.98
C LEU A 15 -11.66 15.99 12.87
N SER A 16 -12.94 16.33 12.77
CA SER A 16 -13.78 15.86 11.64
C SER A 16 -13.27 16.35 10.28
N ALA A 17 -12.71 17.57 10.20
CA ALA A 17 -12.09 18.05 8.97
C ALA A 17 -10.80 17.27 8.62
N LYS A 18 -10.00 16.89 9.62
CA LYS A 18 -8.82 16.03 9.44
C LYS A 18 -9.20 14.63 9.00
N GLU A 19 -10.27 14.08 9.55
CA GLU A 19 -10.82 12.77 9.15
C GLU A 19 -11.24 12.76 7.68
N GLU A 20 -11.99 13.77 7.24
CA GLU A 20 -12.35 13.91 5.82
C GLU A 20 -11.11 14.04 4.93
N ALA A 21 -10.13 14.85 5.33
CA ALA A 21 -8.88 15.00 4.58
C ALA A 21 -8.10 13.67 4.48
N MET A 22 -8.04 12.90 5.56
CA MET A 22 -7.42 11.57 5.58
C MET A 22 -8.10 10.64 4.54
N PHE A 23 -9.43 10.61 4.49
CA PHE A 23 -10.14 9.80 3.49
C PHE A 23 -9.86 10.25 2.05
N GLN A 24 -9.82 11.56 1.80
CA GLN A 24 -9.49 12.08 0.46
C GLN A 24 -8.05 11.72 0.05
N ASN A 25 -7.10 11.83 0.98
CA ASN A 25 -5.71 11.43 0.75
C ASN A 25 -5.61 9.94 0.44
N MET A 26 -6.26 9.08 1.23
CA MET A 26 -6.31 7.64 1.01
C MET A 26 -6.87 7.29 -0.38
N ILE A 27 -7.97 7.93 -0.79
CA ILE A 27 -8.54 7.74 -2.14
C ILE A 27 -7.56 8.18 -3.22
N SER A 28 -6.88 9.31 -3.03
CA SER A 28 -5.90 9.83 -3.98
C SER A 28 -4.70 8.89 -4.13
N ASP A 29 -4.15 8.41 -3.02
CA ASP A 29 -3.04 7.47 -2.97
C ASP A 29 -3.40 6.15 -3.67
N LEU A 30 -4.57 5.58 -3.36
CA LEU A 30 -5.03 4.34 -3.99
C LEU A 30 -5.18 4.49 -5.51
N LYS A 31 -5.78 5.60 -5.97
CA LYS A 31 -5.90 5.89 -7.41
C LYS A 31 -4.54 6.03 -8.09
N LYS A 32 -3.60 6.68 -7.43
CA LYS A 32 -2.23 6.84 -7.94
C LYS A 32 -1.54 5.49 -8.09
N LEU A 33 -1.56 4.67 -7.05
CA LEU A 33 -0.97 3.32 -7.08
C LEU A 33 -1.63 2.43 -8.15
N GLU A 34 -2.96 2.50 -8.27
CA GLU A 34 -3.71 1.75 -9.30
C GLU A 34 -3.32 2.19 -10.72
N THR A 35 -3.23 3.50 -10.94
CA THR A 35 -2.80 4.06 -12.23
C THR A 35 -1.37 3.62 -12.57
N GLU A 36 -0.43 3.68 -11.61
CA GLU A 36 0.96 3.27 -11.79
C GLU A 36 1.09 1.78 -12.14
N LEU A 37 0.35 0.91 -11.44
CA LEU A 37 0.30 -0.53 -11.73
C LEU A 37 -0.24 -0.77 -13.14
N ARG A 38 -1.37 -0.13 -13.48
CA ARG A 38 -2.02 -0.29 -14.77
C ARG A 38 -1.08 0.12 -15.92
N THR A 39 -0.47 1.29 -15.83
CA THR A 39 0.49 1.76 -16.83
C THR A 39 1.66 0.79 -16.99
N SER A 40 2.22 0.31 -15.88
CA SER A 40 3.35 -0.63 -15.92
C SER A 40 2.99 -1.96 -16.59
N ILE A 41 1.81 -2.51 -16.30
CA ILE A 41 1.32 -3.74 -16.94
C ILE A 41 1.03 -3.52 -18.42
N GLU A 42 0.40 -2.41 -18.80
CA GLU A 42 0.10 -2.06 -20.19
C GLU A 42 1.38 -1.90 -21.02
N GLU A 43 2.37 -1.16 -20.52
CA GLU A 43 3.69 -1.01 -21.16
C GLU A 43 4.39 -2.36 -21.34
N ARG A 44 4.36 -3.22 -20.31
CA ARG A 44 4.93 -4.56 -20.41
C ARG A 44 4.22 -5.40 -21.48
N SER A 45 2.88 -5.34 -21.52
CA SER A 45 2.10 -6.08 -22.52
C SER A 45 2.46 -5.65 -23.93
N LEU A 46 2.54 -4.34 -24.19
CA LEU A 46 2.94 -3.80 -25.49
C LEU A 46 4.34 -4.24 -25.90
N ASN A 47 5.30 -4.19 -24.96
CA ASN A 47 6.68 -4.61 -25.21
C ASN A 47 6.79 -6.11 -25.54
N ILE A 48 6.04 -6.96 -24.81
CA ILE A 48 6.01 -8.40 -25.08
C ILE A 48 5.30 -8.70 -26.38
N GLU A 49 4.18 -8.03 -26.66
CA GLU A 49 3.44 -8.20 -27.91
C GLU A 49 4.32 -7.87 -29.12
N ALA A 50 4.98 -6.71 -29.12
CA ALA A 50 5.92 -6.33 -30.18
C ALA A 50 7.01 -7.38 -30.37
N THR A 51 7.58 -7.87 -29.26
CA THR A 51 8.61 -8.90 -29.31
C THR A 51 8.06 -10.24 -29.85
N LEU A 52 6.86 -10.65 -29.44
CA LEU A 52 6.22 -11.88 -29.91
C LEU A 52 5.84 -11.82 -31.40
N LEU A 53 5.44 -10.65 -31.90
CA LEU A 53 5.18 -10.42 -33.33
C LEU A 53 6.47 -10.50 -34.15
N ASP A 54 7.56 -9.86 -33.71
CA ASP A 54 8.87 -9.98 -34.33
C ASP A 54 9.35 -11.43 -34.37
N LEU A 55 9.09 -12.16 -33.28
CA LEU A 55 9.37 -13.58 -33.18
C LEU A 55 8.52 -14.40 -34.18
N ALA A 56 7.23 -14.11 -34.32
CA ALA A 56 6.39 -14.77 -35.32
C ALA A 56 6.94 -14.57 -36.75
N GLY A 57 7.33 -13.35 -37.10
CA GLY A 57 7.95 -13.06 -38.40
C GLY A 57 9.28 -13.79 -38.61
N ALA A 58 10.13 -13.86 -37.58
CA ALA A 58 11.38 -14.64 -37.63
C ALA A 58 11.11 -16.14 -37.87
N ARG A 59 10.05 -16.70 -37.29
CA ARG A 59 9.64 -18.10 -37.51
C ARG A 59 9.22 -18.34 -38.96
N ASP A 60 8.50 -17.40 -39.58
CA ASP A 60 8.13 -17.51 -40.99
C ASP A 60 9.36 -17.46 -41.92
N ALA A 61 10.33 -16.59 -41.62
CA ALA A 61 11.60 -16.52 -42.34
C ALA A 61 12.40 -17.84 -42.24
N ILE A 62 12.46 -18.44 -41.04
CA ILE A 62 13.08 -19.75 -40.82
C ILE A 62 12.38 -20.82 -41.66
N ASN A 63 11.04 -20.88 -41.63
CA ASN A 63 10.26 -21.84 -42.41
C ASN A 63 10.49 -21.68 -43.91
N ALA A 64 10.58 -20.44 -44.41
CA ALA A 64 10.89 -20.15 -45.81
C ALA A 64 12.31 -20.62 -46.17
N GLY A 65 13.30 -20.36 -45.32
CA GLY A 65 14.69 -20.82 -45.49
C GLY A 65 14.80 -22.34 -45.54
N LEU A 66 14.11 -23.06 -44.65
CA LEU A 66 14.07 -24.53 -44.65
C LEU A 66 13.41 -25.09 -45.93
N LYS A 67 12.28 -24.50 -46.37
CA LYS A 67 11.61 -24.90 -47.62
C LYS A 67 12.53 -24.69 -48.84
N ALA A 68 13.26 -23.58 -48.88
CA ALA A 68 14.21 -23.30 -49.95
C ALA A 68 15.38 -24.30 -49.96
N ALA A 69 15.99 -24.57 -48.80
CA ALA A 69 17.06 -25.56 -48.67
C ALA A 69 16.62 -26.97 -49.09
N ARG A 70 15.40 -27.38 -48.71
CA ARG A 70 14.80 -28.64 -49.16
C ARG A 70 14.64 -28.69 -50.68
N LYS A 71 14.11 -27.64 -51.29
CA LYS A 71 13.92 -27.55 -52.75
C LYS A 71 15.26 -27.62 -53.49
N ASP A 72 16.30 -26.97 -52.96
CA ASP A 72 17.66 -27.02 -53.52
C ASP A 72 18.23 -28.45 -53.45
N LEU A 73 18.08 -29.15 -52.32
CA LEU A 73 18.47 -30.55 -52.17
C LEU A 73 17.70 -31.48 -53.13
N GLU A 74 16.39 -31.33 -53.26
CA GLU A 74 15.58 -32.14 -54.17
C GLU A 74 16.02 -31.97 -55.64
N LYS A 75 16.31 -30.74 -56.06
CA LYS A 75 16.85 -30.47 -57.41
C LYS A 75 18.23 -31.12 -57.61
N LEU A 76 19.09 -31.04 -56.62
CA LEU A 76 20.44 -31.59 -56.65
C LEU A 76 20.40 -33.13 -56.71
N ASN A 77 19.54 -33.75 -55.92
CA ASN A 77 19.33 -35.20 -55.93
C ASN A 77 18.81 -35.71 -57.29
N ARG A 78 17.86 -34.98 -57.92
CA ARG A 78 17.37 -35.30 -59.27
C ARG A 78 18.47 -35.24 -60.34
N LYS A 79 19.43 -34.31 -60.22
CA LYS A 79 20.57 -34.19 -61.15
C LYS A 79 21.56 -35.32 -60.96
N LEU A 80 21.90 -35.64 -59.70
CA LEU A 80 22.79 -36.75 -59.35
C LEU A 80 22.26 -38.12 -59.82
N GLY A 81 20.95 -38.35 -59.74
CA GLY A 81 20.35 -39.60 -60.23
C GLY A 81 20.34 -39.76 -61.76
N LYS A 82 20.68 -38.72 -62.53
CA LYS A 82 20.60 -38.70 -64.00
C LYS A 82 21.96 -38.62 -64.72
N SER A 83 23.09 -38.37 -64.03
CA SER A 83 24.42 -38.28 -64.67
C SER A 83 25.53 -38.99 -63.88
N LYS A 84 26.58 -39.44 -64.59
CA LYS A 84 27.87 -39.76 -63.97
C LYS A 84 28.42 -38.48 -63.29
N ILE A 85 28.65 -38.57 -61.98
CA ILE A 85 29.38 -37.65 -61.10
C ILE A 85 29.47 -36.21 -61.62
N ASP A 86 28.45 -35.40 -61.31
CA ASP A 86 28.51 -33.95 -61.50
C ASP A 86 29.58 -33.36 -60.56
N GLN A 87 30.69 -32.89 -61.12
CA GLN A 87 31.79 -32.26 -60.38
C GLN A 87 31.34 -31.07 -59.52
N LYS A 88 30.18 -30.45 -59.81
CA LYS A 88 29.63 -29.33 -59.04
C LYS A 88 28.78 -29.76 -57.84
N ALA A 89 28.36 -31.03 -57.77
CA ALA A 89 27.50 -31.51 -56.70
C ALA A 89 28.08 -31.32 -55.28
N PRO A 90 29.38 -31.56 -55.01
CA PRO A 90 29.97 -31.29 -53.70
C PRO A 90 29.87 -29.81 -53.30
N GLN A 91 30.01 -28.89 -54.26
CA GLN A 91 29.90 -27.45 -54.02
C GLN A 91 28.47 -27.09 -53.61
N SER A 92 27.48 -27.57 -54.35
CA SER A 92 26.07 -27.27 -54.09
C SER A 92 25.56 -27.93 -52.79
N ILE A 93 26.07 -29.12 -52.42
CA ILE A 93 25.77 -29.73 -51.11
C ILE A 93 26.31 -28.85 -49.97
N ARG A 94 27.56 -28.36 -50.08
CA ARG A 94 28.13 -27.45 -49.08
C ARG A 94 27.34 -26.14 -48.98
N GLU A 95 26.82 -25.63 -50.09
CA GLU A 95 25.99 -24.42 -50.09
C GLU A 95 24.66 -24.64 -49.35
N VAL A 96 23.98 -25.76 -49.58
CA VAL A 96 22.77 -26.08 -48.81
C VAL A 96 23.08 -26.31 -47.33
N ALA A 97 24.18 -26.99 -47.02
CA ALA A 97 24.62 -27.18 -45.64
C ALA A 97 24.91 -25.84 -44.94
N ARG A 98 25.53 -24.87 -45.65
CA ARG A 98 25.74 -23.51 -45.13
C ARG A 98 24.42 -22.80 -44.87
N LYS A 99 23.49 -22.80 -45.83
CA LYS A 99 22.13 -22.25 -45.68
C LYS A 99 21.39 -22.85 -44.47
N LEU A 100 21.48 -24.17 -44.27
CA LEU A 100 20.90 -24.85 -43.11
C LEU A 100 21.57 -24.41 -41.79
N GLY A 101 22.89 -24.24 -41.78
CA GLY A 101 23.63 -23.68 -40.66
C GLY A 101 23.16 -22.28 -40.30
N ASP A 102 22.99 -21.40 -41.29
CA ASP A 102 22.51 -20.03 -41.09
C ASP A 102 21.09 -20.01 -40.52
N VAL A 103 20.18 -20.82 -41.08
CA VAL A 103 18.80 -20.95 -40.56
C VAL A 103 18.78 -21.48 -39.13
N ARG A 104 19.65 -22.45 -38.80
CA ARG A 104 19.78 -22.98 -37.43
C ARG A 104 20.28 -21.91 -36.46
N ASN A 105 21.28 -21.12 -36.85
CA ASN A 105 21.81 -20.04 -36.02
C ASN A 105 20.75 -18.97 -35.77
N THR A 106 19.98 -18.61 -36.79
CA THR A 106 18.82 -17.71 -36.66
C THR A 106 17.79 -18.27 -35.68
N TYR A 107 17.48 -19.57 -35.74
CA TYR A 107 16.57 -20.22 -34.79
C TYR A 107 17.08 -20.20 -33.34
N VAL A 108 18.38 -20.44 -33.12
CA VAL A 108 18.97 -20.40 -31.77
C VAL A 108 18.92 -18.99 -31.20
N SER A 109 19.28 -17.98 -32.00
CA SER A 109 19.16 -16.56 -31.63
C SER A 109 17.70 -16.18 -31.31
N PHE A 110 16.77 -16.63 -32.15
CA PHE A 110 15.33 -16.47 -31.96
C PHE A 110 14.86 -17.04 -30.62
N ARG A 111 15.24 -18.29 -30.29
CA ARG A 111 14.84 -18.94 -29.04
C ARG A 111 15.36 -18.19 -27.81
N LYS A 112 16.60 -17.69 -27.88
CA LYS A 112 17.20 -16.90 -26.80
C LYS A 112 16.41 -15.61 -26.56
N ARG A 113 16.13 -14.83 -27.62
CA ARG A 113 15.35 -13.58 -27.52
C ARG A 113 13.94 -13.81 -26.98
N ALA A 114 13.25 -14.88 -27.41
CA ALA A 114 11.94 -15.23 -26.88
C ALA A 114 11.97 -15.52 -25.38
N SER A 115 12.97 -16.29 -24.95
CA SER A 115 13.16 -16.62 -23.53
C SER A 115 13.44 -15.36 -22.70
N GLU A 116 14.27 -14.45 -23.20
CA GLU A 116 14.59 -13.19 -22.54
C GLU A 116 13.36 -12.29 -22.44
N ALA A 117 12.60 -12.11 -23.52
CA ALA A 117 11.42 -11.24 -23.52
C ALA A 117 10.32 -11.70 -22.55
N LEU A 118 10.10 -13.02 -22.44
CA LEU A 118 9.06 -13.57 -21.58
C LEU A 118 9.44 -13.56 -20.09
N ASN A 119 10.71 -13.77 -19.77
CA ASN A 119 11.18 -13.97 -18.39
C ASN A 119 11.95 -12.79 -17.81
N LYS A 120 12.11 -11.69 -18.55
CA LYS A 120 12.80 -10.50 -18.04
C LYS A 120 11.94 -9.82 -16.96
N PRO A 121 12.46 -9.64 -15.74
CA PRO A 121 11.81 -8.83 -14.72
C PRO A 121 11.78 -7.34 -15.09
N PRO A 122 10.81 -6.57 -14.57
CA PRO A 122 9.69 -7.04 -13.77
C PRO A 122 8.66 -7.81 -14.62
N THR A 123 8.25 -8.98 -14.14
CA THR A 123 7.09 -9.71 -14.64
C THR A 123 5.81 -9.03 -14.16
N SER A 124 4.67 -9.34 -14.79
CA SER A 124 3.38 -8.84 -14.29
C SER A 124 3.09 -9.31 -12.86
N VAL A 125 3.65 -10.45 -12.43
CA VAL A 125 3.56 -10.92 -11.04
C VAL A 125 4.39 -10.01 -10.13
N ASP A 126 5.64 -9.73 -10.50
CA ASP A 126 6.52 -8.84 -9.73
C ASP A 126 5.90 -7.44 -9.57
N MET A 127 5.26 -6.91 -10.61
CA MET A 127 4.57 -5.62 -10.57
C MET A 127 3.40 -5.61 -9.57
N VAL A 128 2.63 -6.69 -9.51
CA VAL A 128 1.54 -6.83 -8.53
C VAL A 128 2.09 -6.94 -7.11
N GLU A 129 3.21 -7.66 -6.92
CA GLU A 129 3.87 -7.75 -5.63
C GLU A 129 4.39 -6.39 -5.15
N GLU A 130 5.04 -5.62 -6.02
CA GLU A 130 5.50 -4.25 -5.73
C GLU A 130 4.34 -3.30 -5.41
N PHE A 131 3.21 -3.42 -6.11
CA PHE A 131 1.99 -2.69 -5.82
C PHE A 131 1.45 -3.02 -4.42
N MET A 132 1.39 -4.30 -4.05
CA MET A 132 0.92 -4.71 -2.72
C MET A 132 1.85 -4.21 -1.61
N GLN A 133 3.17 -4.24 -1.81
CA GLN A 133 4.13 -3.68 -0.87
C GLN A 133 3.92 -2.17 -0.71
N SER A 134 3.64 -1.47 -1.81
CA SER A 134 3.35 -0.04 -1.79
C SER A 134 2.06 0.28 -1.04
N ILE A 135 0.99 -0.51 -1.23
CA ILE A 135 -0.24 -0.39 -0.42
C ILE A 135 0.06 -0.54 1.06
N ILE A 136 0.78 -1.60 1.45
CA ILE A 136 1.08 -1.88 2.86
C ILE A 136 1.86 -0.72 3.48
N LYS A 137 2.85 -0.20 2.76
CA LYS A 137 3.66 0.95 3.21
C LYS A 137 2.81 2.21 3.39
N THR A 138 1.94 2.51 2.44
CA THR A 138 1.07 3.70 2.52
C THR A 138 0.00 3.54 3.61
N ALA A 139 -0.51 2.33 3.82
CA ALA A 139 -1.49 2.04 4.87
C ALA A 139 -0.96 2.38 6.28
N SER A 140 0.34 2.19 6.54
CA SER A 140 0.94 2.62 7.82
C SER A 140 0.81 4.13 8.05
N SER A 141 0.90 4.95 6.99
CA SER A 141 0.71 6.40 7.09
C SER A 141 -0.74 6.75 7.44
N TRP A 142 -1.71 6.08 6.82
CA TRP A 142 -3.13 6.31 7.12
C TRP A 142 -3.48 5.86 8.54
N GLU A 143 -2.91 4.75 9.01
CA GLU A 143 -3.08 4.29 10.39
C GLU A 143 -2.53 5.30 11.40
N ASP A 144 -1.35 5.87 11.16
CA ASP A 144 -0.78 6.90 12.03
C ASP A 144 -1.62 8.19 12.05
N GLU A 145 -2.23 8.58 10.92
CA GLU A 145 -3.19 9.69 10.88
C GLU A 145 -4.46 9.38 11.68
N ALA A 146 -5.03 8.19 11.51
CA ALA A 146 -6.21 7.75 12.26
C ALA A 146 -5.96 7.74 13.77
N ARG A 147 -4.80 7.24 14.23
CA ARG A 147 -4.41 7.26 15.65
C ARG A 147 -4.31 8.68 16.21
N LYS A 148 -3.79 9.63 15.43
CA LYS A 148 -3.71 11.05 15.84
C LYS A 148 -5.10 11.67 15.98
N ILE A 149 -6.02 11.34 15.09
CA ILE A 149 -7.42 11.79 15.16
C ILE A 149 -8.07 11.23 16.43
N GLU A 150 -7.94 9.93 16.68
CA GLU A 150 -8.49 9.27 17.87
C GLU A 150 -7.92 9.84 19.17
N GLY A 151 -6.60 10.03 19.23
CA GLY A 151 -5.95 10.69 20.37
C GLY A 151 -6.45 12.11 20.59
N GLY A 152 -6.74 12.85 19.51
CA GLY A 152 -7.35 14.18 19.58
C GLY A 152 -8.77 14.17 20.14
N PHE A 153 -9.58 13.15 19.83
CA PHE A 153 -10.91 12.99 20.44
C PHE A 153 -10.79 12.68 21.92
N ALA A 154 -9.91 11.75 22.31
CA ALA A 154 -9.68 11.40 23.71
C ALA A 154 -9.22 12.60 24.55
N SER A 155 -8.45 13.52 23.96
CA SER A 155 -7.98 14.74 24.63
C SER A 155 -8.89 15.97 24.42
N SER A 156 -10.09 15.81 23.86
CA SER A 156 -10.96 16.95 23.53
C SER A 156 -11.64 17.60 24.74
N VAL A 157 -11.73 16.87 25.85
CA VAL A 157 -12.31 17.34 27.10
C VAL A 157 -11.39 16.92 28.23
N ASP A 158 -11.10 17.87 29.12
CA ASP A 158 -10.44 17.57 30.38
C ASP A 158 -11.47 17.07 31.37
N PHE A 159 -11.30 15.83 31.83
CA PHE A 159 -12.16 15.18 32.81
C PHE A 159 -11.56 15.22 34.22
N SER A 160 -10.42 15.89 34.42
CA SER A 160 -9.83 16.06 35.74
C SER A 160 -10.73 16.92 36.64
N MET A 161 -10.66 16.65 37.94
CA MET A 161 -11.35 17.47 38.94
C MET A 161 -10.76 18.89 38.91
N PRO A 162 -11.58 19.94 38.73
CA PRO A 162 -11.09 21.31 38.74
C PRO A 162 -10.39 21.65 40.06
N GLU A 163 -9.23 22.32 39.99
CA GLU A 163 -8.44 22.71 41.17
C GLU A 163 -9.24 23.58 42.17
N GLN A 164 -10.30 24.24 41.72
CA GLN A 164 -11.17 25.04 42.58
C GLN A 164 -11.91 24.21 43.63
N PHE A 165 -12.13 22.92 43.41
CA PHE A 165 -12.74 22.03 44.41
C PHE A 165 -11.91 21.99 45.69
N ALA A 166 -10.62 21.65 45.58
CA ALA A 166 -9.70 21.61 46.73
C ALA A 166 -9.59 22.96 47.45
N SER A 167 -9.58 24.07 46.69
CA SER A 167 -9.55 25.42 47.26
C SER A 167 -10.83 25.75 48.05
N LEU A 168 -12.00 25.46 47.47
CA LEU A 168 -13.30 25.71 48.12
C LEU A 168 -13.52 24.81 49.33
N GLU A 169 -13.16 23.53 49.24
CA GLU A 169 -13.18 22.60 50.38
C GLU A 169 -12.29 23.11 51.52
N GLY A 170 -11.09 23.60 51.20
CA GLY A 170 -10.20 24.23 52.18
C GLY A 170 -10.82 25.46 52.85
N LEU A 171 -11.55 26.29 52.10
CA LEU A 171 -12.29 27.43 52.67
C LEU A 171 -13.44 26.99 53.57
N VAL A 172 -14.18 25.94 53.21
CA VAL A 172 -15.26 25.39 54.05
C VAL A 172 -14.69 24.79 55.35
N LYS A 173 -13.63 23.99 55.27
CA LYS A 173 -13.00 23.36 56.44
C LYS A 173 -12.24 24.34 57.34
N GLY A 174 -11.66 25.40 56.75
CA GLY A 174 -10.82 26.37 57.48
C GLY A 174 -11.53 27.68 57.85
N GLY A 175 -12.77 27.88 57.41
CA GLY A 175 -13.49 29.15 57.53
C GLY A 175 -14.19 29.38 58.88
N GLY A 176 -14.19 28.41 59.79
CA GLY A 176 -14.92 28.49 61.06
C GLY A 176 -16.45 28.34 60.88
N TYR A 177 -16.90 27.76 59.77
CA TYR A 177 -18.31 27.58 59.46
C TYR A 177 -18.99 26.59 60.39
N GLU A 178 -18.26 25.65 60.98
CA GLU A 178 -18.71 24.75 62.03
C GLU A 178 -19.23 25.50 63.27
N VAL A 179 -18.60 26.63 63.61
CA VAL A 179 -19.02 27.49 64.73
C VAL A 179 -20.33 28.20 64.42
N ILE A 180 -20.54 28.57 63.16
CA ILE A 180 -21.79 29.18 62.69
C ILE A 180 -22.91 28.14 62.71
N LEU A 181 -22.62 26.92 62.26
CA LEU A 181 -23.58 25.80 62.26
C LEU A 181 -23.99 25.38 63.68
N ALA A 182 -23.05 25.40 64.63
CA ALA A 182 -23.30 25.03 66.03
C ALA A 182 -24.05 26.11 66.85
N GLY A 183 -24.01 27.38 66.41
CA GLY A 183 -24.78 28.47 67.02
C GLY A 183 -24.41 28.75 68.48
N GLU A 184 -25.35 28.51 69.39
CA GLU A 184 -25.17 28.68 70.84
C GLU A 184 -24.51 27.46 71.51
N ASP A 185 -24.62 26.26 70.91
CA ASP A 185 -24.08 25.01 71.46
C ASP A 185 -22.67 24.74 70.91
N ARG A 186 -21.68 25.31 71.61
CA ARG A 186 -20.27 25.29 71.17
C ARG A 186 -19.46 24.17 71.83
N ASP A 187 -20.12 23.09 72.23
CA ASP A 187 -19.42 21.92 72.76
C ASP A 187 -18.43 21.39 71.68
N PRO A 188 -17.16 21.12 72.05
CA PRO A 188 -16.20 20.49 71.15
C PRO A 188 -16.71 19.24 70.42
N GLU A 189 -17.60 18.45 71.03
CA GLU A 189 -18.19 17.27 70.39
C GLU A 189 -19.17 17.64 69.27
N VAL A 190 -19.98 18.68 69.47
CA VAL A 190 -20.94 19.20 68.49
C VAL A 190 -20.22 19.84 67.31
N LEU A 191 -19.18 20.62 67.57
CA LEU A 191 -18.34 21.21 66.51
C LEU A 191 -17.64 20.16 65.66
N LYS A 192 -17.18 19.07 66.29
CA LYS A 192 -16.57 17.94 65.59
C LYS A 192 -17.59 17.21 64.70
N ALA A 193 -18.80 16.97 65.21
CA ALA A 193 -19.87 16.34 64.43
C ALA A 193 -20.23 17.15 63.17
N PHE A 194 -20.32 18.49 63.28
CA PHE A 194 -20.56 19.35 62.11
C PHE A 194 -19.41 19.35 61.11
N ASN A 195 -18.15 19.28 61.57
CA ASN A 195 -17.01 19.15 60.67
C ASN A 195 -17.02 17.81 59.90
N GLU A 196 -17.34 16.71 60.57
CA GLU A 196 -17.50 15.39 59.94
C GLU A 196 -18.68 15.37 58.95
N GLU A 197 -19.80 16.01 59.31
CA GLU A 197 -20.94 16.19 58.40
C GLU A 197 -20.56 16.97 57.13
N LEU A 198 -19.86 18.10 57.28
CA LEU A 198 -19.40 18.90 56.14
C LEU A 198 -18.45 18.11 55.23
N GLU A 199 -17.54 17.31 55.82
CA GLU A 199 -16.64 16.46 55.05
C GLU A 199 -17.39 15.39 54.24
N ASN A 200 -18.37 14.72 54.85
CA ASN A 200 -19.20 13.73 54.17
C ASN A 200 -20.08 14.35 53.06
N LEU A 201 -20.54 15.59 53.24
CA LEU A 201 -21.32 16.30 52.23
C LEU A 201 -20.47 16.76 51.03
N MET A 202 -19.22 17.16 51.27
CA MET A 202 -18.30 17.57 50.21
C MET A 202 -17.70 16.39 49.45
N ASN A 203 -17.49 15.26 50.13
CA ASN A 203 -16.97 14.03 49.57
C ASN A 203 -17.95 12.88 49.85
N PRO A 204 -19.13 12.88 49.21
CA PRO A 204 -20.07 11.79 49.38
C PRO A 204 -19.44 10.48 48.88
N GLU A 205 -19.65 9.39 49.62
CA GLU A 205 -19.30 8.05 49.13
C GLU A 205 -20.07 7.81 47.82
N ASP A 206 -19.34 7.46 46.75
CA ASP A 206 -19.95 7.18 45.46
C ASP A 206 -20.80 5.90 45.60
N PRO A 207 -22.08 5.89 45.20
CA PRO A 207 -22.94 4.70 45.33
C PRO A 207 -22.52 3.52 44.43
N GLU A 208 -21.45 3.64 43.65
CA GLU A 208 -20.93 2.63 42.73
C GLU A 208 -19.49 2.14 43.04
N ASP A 209 -18.91 2.51 44.20
CA ASP A 209 -17.71 1.83 44.74
C ASP A 209 -18.07 0.64 45.66
#